data_AF-A0A3B3WJU5-F1
#
_entry.id   AF-A0A3B3WJU5-F1
#
_cell.length_a   1.000
_cell.length_b   1.000
_cell.length_c   1.000
_cell.angle_alpha   90.00
_cell.angle_beta   90.00
_cell.angle_gamma   90.00
#
_symmetry.space_group_name_H-M   'P 1'
#
loop_
_entity.id
_entity.type
_entity.pdbx_description
1 polymer ?
#
loop_
_entity_poly.entity_id
_entity_poly.type
_entity_poly.pdbx_seq_one_letter_code
_entity_poly.pdbx_strand_id
1 'polypeptide(L)'
;LGFRILITNIKVVTSSVSASASMTSQLLSGRTLRPKPFRVTNVDRSVKKGIMAETLLDLTNKVSDSFSLQCVSALVLDEDGTGVETEEFFQTLPENTVLMVLEKEQKWSLHPVRLLFTVTTIECLQKPRTDVAKLTLDLYKNNPKDFIGCLNVKATFYGAYTVSYDLRCYAAKKMLKEALRWTIFSMQATGHILLGSSCYIEQLLEEEERAEKRLALPQESRIRQLQSMLLGKSSYC
;
A
#
# COMPACT_ATOMS: atom_id res chain seq x y z
N LEU A 1 47.65 6.53 43.40
CA LEU A 1 46.27 5.99 43.27
C LEU A 1 45.30 7.04 43.77
N GLY A 2 44.49 7.64 42.91
CA GLY A 2 43.53 8.66 43.31
C GLY A 2 42.71 9.09 42.10
N PHE A 3 41.62 8.37 41.84
CA PHE A 3 40.65 8.78 40.82
C PHE A 3 39.34 9.15 41.49
N ARG A 4 39.06 10.45 41.41
CA ARG A 4 37.78 11.12 41.72
C ARG A 4 36.66 10.51 40.86
N ILE A 5 35.59 10.08 41.49
CA ILE A 5 34.32 9.76 40.82
C ILE A 5 33.56 11.08 40.65
N LEU A 6 33.41 11.53 39.41
CA LEU A 6 32.50 12.63 39.06
C LEU A 6 31.13 12.00 38.75
N ILE A 7 30.16 12.15 39.65
CA ILE A 7 28.77 11.78 39.43
C ILE A 7 28.13 12.91 38.62
N THR A 8 27.82 12.66 37.34
CA THR A 8 26.96 13.54 36.55
C THR A 8 25.50 13.08 36.63
N ASN A 9 24.67 14.08 36.85
CA ASN A 9 23.26 14.05 37.22
C ASN A 9 22.40 13.45 36.08
N ILE A 10 21.72 12.31 36.33
CA ILE A 10 20.61 11.86 35.48
C ILE A 10 19.31 12.26 36.20
N LYS A 11 18.64 13.24 35.61
CA LYS A 11 17.34 13.76 36.02
C LYS A 11 16.29 12.65 35.81
N VAL A 12 15.96 11.92 36.88
CA VAL A 12 14.85 10.98 36.90
C VAL A 12 13.56 11.78 37.08
N VAL A 13 12.74 11.84 36.03
CA VAL A 13 11.35 12.32 36.12
C VAL A 13 10.52 11.15 36.64
N THR A 14 10.20 11.19 37.93
CA THR A 14 9.29 10.25 38.58
C THR A 14 7.85 10.65 38.25
N SER A 15 7.22 10.00 37.27
CA SER A 15 5.76 10.05 37.14
C SER A 15 5.15 8.95 38.00
N SER A 16 4.75 9.29 39.21
CA SER A 16 3.93 8.45 40.09
C SER A 16 2.55 8.26 39.48
N VAL A 17 2.22 7.03 39.07
CA VAL A 17 0.87 6.65 38.64
C VAL A 17 0.14 6.13 39.88
N SER A 18 -0.80 6.91 40.40
CA SER A 18 -1.70 6.47 41.46
C SER A 18 -2.67 5.45 40.88
N ALA A 19 -2.54 4.19 41.30
CA ALA A 19 -3.49 3.14 40.95
C ALA A 19 -4.74 3.28 41.84
N SER A 20 -5.76 3.97 41.33
CA SER A 20 -7.09 3.93 41.94
C SER A 20 -7.75 2.60 41.59
N ALA A 21 -7.70 1.64 42.52
CA ALA A 21 -8.51 0.44 42.45
C ALA A 21 -9.98 0.83 42.66
N SER A 22 -10.78 0.83 41.60
CA SER A 22 -12.23 0.90 41.71
C SER A 22 -12.80 -0.50 41.46
N MET A 23 -13.10 -1.20 42.56
CA MET A 23 -13.97 -2.37 42.52
C MET A 23 -15.40 -1.89 42.37
N THR A 24 -16.04 -2.17 41.23
CA THR A 24 -17.49 -2.05 41.11
C THR A 24 -18.11 -3.43 40.99
N SER A 25 -18.67 -3.87 42.11
CA SER A 25 -19.68 -4.92 42.18
C SER A 25 -20.86 -4.54 41.28
N GLN A 26 -21.05 -5.23 40.17
CA GLN A 26 -22.33 -5.26 39.45
C GLN A 26 -22.62 -6.70 39.03
N LEU A 27 -22.72 -7.58 40.03
CA LEU A 27 -23.60 -8.72 39.94
C LEU A 27 -25.00 -8.23 40.28
N LEU A 28 -25.94 -8.46 39.34
CA LEU A 28 -27.39 -8.24 39.45
C LEU A 28 -27.89 -6.79 39.27
N SER A 29 -28.06 -6.38 38.01
CA SER A 29 -29.14 -5.47 37.62
C SER A 29 -29.69 -5.94 36.28
N GLY A 30 -31.02 -6.06 36.18
CA GLY A 30 -31.74 -6.42 34.96
C GLY A 30 -31.31 -5.57 33.77
N ARG A 31 -31.55 -6.08 32.56
CA ARG A 31 -31.16 -5.56 31.25
C ARG A 31 -31.61 -4.09 31.05
N THR A 32 -30.93 -3.14 31.67
CA THR A 32 -31.10 -1.70 31.43
C THR A 32 -30.22 -1.38 30.23
N LEU A 33 -30.84 -1.14 29.06
CA LEU A 33 -30.15 -0.60 27.90
C LEU A 33 -29.56 0.75 28.30
N ARG A 34 -28.24 0.84 28.43
CA ARG A 34 -27.56 2.10 28.74
C ARG A 34 -27.08 2.72 27.43
N PRO A 35 -27.23 4.05 27.24
CA PRO A 35 -26.70 4.71 26.06
C PRO A 35 -25.21 4.44 25.91
N LYS A 36 -24.81 3.94 24.75
CA LYS A 36 -23.46 3.50 24.44
C LYS A 36 -22.80 4.48 23.47
N PRO A 37 -21.50 4.81 23.64
CA PRO A 37 -20.78 5.67 22.70
C PRO A 37 -20.43 4.91 21.42
N PHE A 38 -20.86 5.45 20.29
CA PHE A 38 -20.49 5.00 18.95
C PHE A 38 -19.76 6.11 18.21
N ARG A 39 -18.85 5.72 17.31
CA ARG A 39 -18.14 6.67 16.45
C ARG A 39 -18.68 6.52 15.05
N VAL A 40 -19.34 7.53 14.51
CA VAL A 40 -19.89 7.50 13.15
C VAL A 40 -19.05 8.36 12.23
N THR A 41 -18.79 7.90 11.00
CA THR A 41 -18.03 8.61 9.98
C THR A 41 -18.77 8.68 8.65
N ASN A 42 -18.49 9.72 7.87
CA ASN A 42 -18.98 9.83 6.50
C ASN A 42 -18.22 8.85 5.57
N VAL A 43 -18.75 8.57 4.37
CA VAL A 43 -18.14 7.76 3.31
C VAL A 43 -16.69 8.14 3.03
N ASP A 44 -16.41 9.45 2.92
CA ASP A 44 -15.06 9.95 2.64
C ASP A 44 -14.14 9.93 3.87
N ARG A 45 -14.66 9.49 5.02
CA ARG A 45 -13.98 9.47 6.33
C ARG A 45 -13.43 10.83 6.76
N SER A 46 -13.90 11.90 6.13
CA SER A 46 -13.51 13.30 6.36
C SER A 46 -14.03 13.84 7.68
N VAL A 47 -15.19 13.35 8.11
CA VAL A 47 -15.87 13.76 9.34
C VAL A 47 -16.13 12.53 10.21
N LYS A 48 -15.78 12.63 11.49
CA LYS A 48 -16.01 11.60 12.50
C LYS A 48 -16.68 12.21 13.74
N LYS A 49 -17.84 11.70 14.11
CA LYS A 49 -18.65 12.20 15.23
C LYS A 49 -18.90 11.10 16.25
N GLY A 50 -18.82 11.44 17.53
CA GLY A 50 -19.23 10.55 18.61
C GLY A 50 -20.72 10.72 18.86
N ILE A 51 -21.48 9.63 18.84
CA ILE A 51 -22.94 9.63 19.06
C ILE A 51 -23.24 8.65 20.19
N MET A 52 -23.97 9.13 21.20
CA MET A 52 -24.50 8.30 22.26
C MET A 52 -25.86 7.77 21.80
N ALA A 53 -25.99 6.46 21.69
CA ALA A 53 -27.26 5.84 21.29
C ALA A 53 -27.56 4.59 22.12
N GLU A 54 -28.83 4.35 22.38
CA GLU A 54 -29.32 3.15 23.07
C GLU A 54 -29.86 2.09 22.11
N THR A 55 -30.42 2.52 20.98
CA THR A 55 -30.98 1.67 19.93
C THR A 55 -30.46 2.08 18.56
N LEU A 56 -30.56 1.17 17.59
CA LEU A 56 -30.19 1.42 16.20
C LEU A 56 -31.04 2.55 15.58
N LEU A 57 -32.32 2.61 15.95
CA LEU A 57 -33.23 3.67 15.50
C LEU A 57 -32.82 5.03 16.07
N ASP A 58 -32.51 5.10 17.38
CA ASP A 58 -32.00 6.30 18.04
C ASP A 58 -30.67 6.77 17.43
N LEU A 59 -29.77 5.82 17.14
CA LEU A 59 -28.53 6.12 16.43
C LEU A 59 -28.81 6.71 15.04
N THR A 60 -29.69 6.09 14.25
CA THR A 60 -29.99 6.51 12.88
C THR A 60 -30.56 7.93 12.85
N ASN A 61 -31.48 8.26 13.77
CA ASN A 61 -32.03 9.61 13.89
C ASN A 61 -30.95 10.63 14.25
N LYS A 62 -30.12 10.35 15.27
CA LYS A 62 -29.01 11.21 15.68
C LYS A 62 -27.95 11.37 14.60
N VAL A 63 -27.71 10.33 13.81
CA VAL A 63 -26.81 10.39 12.64
C VAL A 63 -27.40 11.31 11.58
N SER A 64 -28.68 11.19 11.27
CA SER A 64 -29.36 12.07 10.32
C SER A 64 -29.24 13.54 10.72
N ASP A 65 -29.50 13.85 12.00
CA ASP A 65 -29.42 15.21 12.54
C ASP A 65 -27.98 15.73 12.55
N SER A 66 -27.04 14.89 13.03
CA SER A 66 -25.65 15.30 13.20
C SER A 66 -24.93 15.45 11.86
N PHE A 67 -25.22 14.64 10.85
CA PHE A 67 -24.61 14.75 9.52
C PHE A 67 -25.45 15.60 8.54
N SER A 68 -26.60 16.13 8.99
CA SER A 68 -27.53 16.92 8.17
C SER A 68 -27.94 16.19 6.88
N LEU A 69 -28.15 14.88 6.98
CA LEU A 69 -28.48 14.01 5.86
C LEU A 69 -29.99 14.02 5.63
N GLN A 70 -30.41 14.02 4.37
CA GLN A 70 -31.84 13.96 4.00
C GLN A 70 -32.40 12.54 4.17
N CYS A 71 -31.58 11.50 3.98
CA CYS A 71 -31.96 10.11 4.19
C CYS A 71 -30.72 9.22 4.41
N VAL A 72 -30.70 8.47 5.52
CA VAL A 72 -29.71 7.43 5.77
C VAL A 72 -30.13 6.16 5.02
N SER A 73 -29.34 5.72 4.05
CA SER A 73 -29.66 4.53 3.25
C SER A 73 -29.17 3.23 3.90
N ALA A 74 -27.97 3.27 4.48
CA ALA A 74 -27.42 2.13 5.21
C ALA A 74 -26.40 2.59 6.26
N LEU A 75 -26.28 1.81 7.33
CA LEU A 75 -25.23 1.94 8.33
C LEU A 75 -24.36 0.70 8.26
N VAL A 76 -23.06 0.89 8.07
CA VAL A 76 -22.11 -0.23 7.91
C VAL A 76 -20.95 -0.10 8.87
N LEU A 77 -20.25 -1.19 9.18
CA LEU A 77 -18.99 -1.13 9.90
C LEU A 77 -17.89 -0.54 8.99
N ASP A 78 -17.08 0.38 9.52
CA ASP A 78 -15.96 0.95 8.76
C ASP A 78 -14.88 -0.10 8.44
N GLU A 79 -14.76 -1.16 9.26
CA GLU A 79 -13.69 -2.16 9.15
C GLU A 79 -13.85 -3.12 7.96
N ASP A 80 -15.05 -3.65 7.76
CA ASP A 80 -15.34 -4.74 6.83
C ASP A 80 -16.55 -4.46 5.91
N GLY A 81 -17.28 -3.36 6.14
CA GLY A 81 -18.45 -2.99 5.37
C GLY A 81 -19.71 -3.79 5.70
N THR A 82 -19.72 -4.54 6.81
CA THR A 82 -20.90 -5.31 7.25
C THR A 82 -22.05 -4.36 7.62
N GLY A 83 -23.24 -4.61 7.06
CA GLY A 83 -24.45 -3.83 7.33
C GLY A 83 -24.99 -4.05 8.74
N VAL A 84 -25.25 -2.96 9.45
CA VAL A 84 -25.91 -2.94 10.76
C VAL A 84 -27.41 -2.74 10.53
N GLU A 85 -28.13 -3.82 10.28
CA GLU A 85 -29.57 -3.77 9.97
C GLU A 85 -30.45 -4.22 11.15
N THR A 86 -29.90 -5.02 12.08
CA THR A 86 -30.66 -5.58 13.21
C THR A 86 -30.22 -4.97 14.54
N GLU A 87 -31.20 -4.73 15.42
CA GLU A 87 -30.96 -4.24 16.78
C GLU A 87 -30.08 -5.21 17.58
N GLU A 88 -30.28 -6.52 17.40
CA GLU A 88 -29.48 -7.56 18.05
C GLU A 88 -28.00 -7.46 17.68
N PHE A 89 -27.69 -7.26 16.39
CA PHE A 89 -26.32 -7.06 15.94
C PHE A 89 -25.73 -5.77 16.53
N PHE A 90 -26.49 -4.68 16.50
CA PHE A 90 -26.10 -3.39 17.09
C PHE A 90 -25.71 -3.51 18.57
N GLN A 91 -26.47 -4.26 19.38
CA GLN A 91 -26.19 -4.49 20.80
C GLN A 91 -24.93 -5.34 21.05
N THR A 92 -24.57 -6.23 20.11
CA THR A 92 -23.34 -7.03 20.21
C THR A 92 -22.06 -6.25 19.90
N LEU A 93 -22.17 -5.11 19.21
CA LEU A 93 -21.01 -4.32 18.81
C LEU A 93 -20.25 -3.81 20.04
N PRO A 94 -18.92 -3.81 20.06
CA PRO A 94 -18.13 -3.30 21.18
C PRO A 94 -18.26 -1.78 21.36
N GLU A 95 -17.92 -1.27 22.55
CA GLU A 95 -17.86 0.18 22.80
C GLU A 95 -16.83 0.85 21.88
N ASN A 96 -17.15 2.05 21.36
CA ASN A 96 -16.32 2.79 20.41
C ASN A 96 -16.18 2.18 19.01
N THR A 97 -17.06 1.25 18.62
CA THR A 97 -17.15 0.75 17.25
C THR A 97 -17.30 1.90 16.27
N VAL A 98 -16.55 1.84 15.16
CA VAL A 98 -16.60 2.84 14.09
C VAL A 98 -17.59 2.40 13.02
N LEU A 99 -18.67 3.16 12.92
CA LEU A 99 -19.73 2.97 11.94
C LEU A 99 -19.58 4.01 10.83
N MET A 100 -19.92 3.63 9.62
CA MET A 100 -19.97 4.50 8.46
C MET A 100 -21.41 4.66 8.01
N VAL A 101 -21.84 5.90 7.86
CA VAL A 101 -23.16 6.23 7.30
C VAL A 101 -23.06 6.31 5.78
N LEU A 102 -24.00 5.66 5.09
CA LEU A 102 -24.12 5.69 3.64
C LEU A 102 -25.41 6.43 3.23
N GLU A 103 -25.30 7.38 2.31
CA GLU A 103 -26.44 8.03 1.66
C GLU A 103 -26.92 7.23 0.44
N LYS A 104 -28.01 7.69 -0.18
CA LYS A 104 -28.55 7.10 -1.41
C LYS A 104 -27.47 7.08 -2.49
N GLU A 105 -27.31 5.93 -3.14
CA GLU A 105 -26.30 5.66 -4.19
C GLU A 105 -24.83 5.62 -3.74
N GLN A 106 -24.55 5.75 -2.44
CA GLN A 106 -23.20 5.57 -1.91
C GLN A 106 -22.93 4.12 -1.54
N LYS A 107 -21.71 3.64 -1.84
CA LYS A 107 -21.25 2.30 -1.48
C LYS A 107 -20.05 2.40 -0.55
N TRP A 108 -20.00 1.51 0.44
CA TRP A 108 -18.83 1.35 1.28
C TRP A 108 -17.58 1.05 0.43
N SER A 109 -16.51 1.80 0.68
CA SER A 109 -15.22 1.64 0.02
C SER A 109 -14.11 1.39 1.04
N LEU A 110 -13.21 0.46 0.70
CA LEU A 110 -12.00 0.20 1.47
C LEU A 110 -11.03 1.38 1.36
N HIS A 111 -10.42 1.76 2.48
CA HIS A 111 -9.48 2.87 2.53
C HIS A 111 -8.23 2.60 1.65
N PRO A 112 -7.75 3.56 0.82
CA PRO A 112 -6.63 3.35 -0.09
C PRO A 112 -5.32 2.95 0.61
N VAL A 113 -5.07 3.49 1.80
CA VAL A 113 -3.88 3.13 2.61
C VAL A 113 -3.99 1.71 3.17
N ARG A 114 -5.21 1.20 3.37
CA ARG A 114 -5.44 -0.21 3.72
C ARG A 114 -5.26 -1.14 2.53
N LEU A 115 -5.48 -0.71 1.28
CA LEU A 115 -5.29 -1.57 0.08
C LEU A 115 -3.87 -2.13 -0.03
N LEU A 116 -2.85 -1.37 0.38
CA LEU A 116 -1.47 -1.85 0.34
C LEU A 116 -1.21 -2.97 1.35
N PHE A 117 -1.89 -2.93 2.50
CA PHE A 117 -1.81 -3.95 3.55
C PHE A 117 -2.77 -5.11 3.29
N THR A 118 -3.93 -4.83 2.68
CA THR A 118 -4.96 -5.82 2.39
C THR A 118 -4.69 -6.59 1.12
N VAL A 119 -3.95 -6.11 0.10
CA VAL A 119 -3.53 -6.98 -1.01
C VAL A 119 -2.69 -8.15 -0.51
N THR A 120 -1.88 -7.95 0.53
CA THR A 120 -1.11 -9.02 1.19
C THR A 120 -1.97 -9.92 2.10
N THR A 121 -3.18 -9.46 2.50
CA THR A 121 -4.06 -10.14 3.47
C THR A 121 -5.31 -10.78 2.82
N ILE A 122 -5.77 -10.27 1.67
CA ILE A 122 -7.00 -10.64 0.97
C ILE A 122 -6.87 -11.99 0.25
N GLU A 123 -5.67 -12.48 -0.03
CA GLU A 123 -5.49 -13.85 -0.57
C GLU A 123 -5.99 -14.94 0.40
N CYS A 124 -6.30 -14.62 1.67
CA CYS A 124 -6.71 -15.61 2.68
C CYS A 124 -8.18 -15.53 3.16
N LEU A 125 -8.93 -14.45 2.90
CA LEU A 125 -10.23 -14.21 3.58
C LEU A 125 -11.50 -14.54 2.78
N GLN A 126 -11.40 -15.30 1.69
CA GLN A 126 -12.57 -15.74 0.93
C GLN A 126 -12.71 -17.26 0.81
N LYS A 127 -13.14 -17.92 1.90
CA LYS A 127 -14.22 -18.95 1.97
C LYS A 127 -14.14 -19.84 3.22
N PRO A 128 -15.28 -20.25 3.81
CA PRO A 128 -15.34 -21.48 4.60
C PRO A 128 -15.41 -22.66 3.62
N ARG A 129 -14.26 -23.13 3.13
CA ARG A 129 -14.18 -24.42 2.44
C ARG A 129 -12.98 -25.17 2.97
N THR A 130 -13.26 -26.28 3.66
CA THR A 130 -12.38 -27.43 3.94
C THR A 130 -10.92 -27.15 3.62
N ASP A 131 -10.26 -26.44 4.54
CA ASP A 131 -8.88 -26.01 4.33
C ASP A 131 -7.96 -27.20 4.59
N VAL A 132 -7.62 -27.90 3.50
CA VAL A 132 -6.68 -29.02 3.50
C VAL A 132 -5.26 -28.52 3.78
N ALA A 133 -4.98 -27.22 3.64
CA ALA A 133 -3.65 -26.65 3.84
C ALA A 133 -3.68 -25.15 4.19
N LYS A 134 -3.49 -24.82 5.47
CA LYS A 134 -3.39 -23.45 5.99
C LYS A 134 -1.95 -22.95 6.00
N LEU A 135 -1.63 -21.91 5.25
CA LEU A 135 -0.34 -21.21 5.28
C LEU A 135 -0.43 -19.91 6.09
N THR A 136 0.56 -19.60 6.91
CA THR A 136 0.61 -18.42 7.78
C THR A 136 2.01 -17.79 7.72
N LEU A 137 2.07 -16.47 7.66
CA LEU A 137 3.30 -15.68 7.49
C LEU A 137 3.34 -14.58 8.56
N ASP A 138 4.08 -14.81 9.64
CA ASP A 138 4.13 -13.89 10.78
C ASP A 138 5.48 -13.15 10.78
N LEU A 139 5.46 -11.86 10.47
CA LEU A 139 6.65 -11.00 10.58
C LEU A 139 6.71 -10.39 11.99
N TYR A 140 7.74 -10.75 12.75
CA TYR A 140 7.93 -10.27 14.12
C TYR A 140 9.32 -9.66 14.30
N LYS A 141 9.47 -8.75 15.27
CA LYS A 141 10.71 -8.00 15.48
C LYS A 141 11.30 -8.33 16.85
N ASN A 142 12.47 -8.96 16.88
CA ASN A 142 13.12 -9.36 18.13
C ASN A 142 13.77 -8.16 18.86
N ASN A 143 14.29 -7.17 18.13
CA ASN A 143 14.79 -5.92 18.71
C ASN A 143 14.28 -4.71 17.94
N PRO A 144 13.88 -3.61 18.62
CA PRO A 144 13.38 -2.40 17.95
C PRO A 144 14.41 -1.73 17.03
N LYS A 145 15.72 -2.00 17.21
CA LYS A 145 16.83 -1.49 16.39
C LYS A 145 17.07 -2.28 15.08
N ASP A 146 16.48 -3.46 14.91
CA ASP A 146 16.67 -4.28 13.71
C ASP A 146 15.89 -3.67 12.52
N PHE A 147 16.46 -3.65 11.31
CA PHE A 147 15.80 -3.04 10.16
C PHE A 147 14.77 -3.98 9.52
N ILE A 148 15.01 -5.29 9.61
CA ILE A 148 14.11 -6.37 9.20
C ILE A 148 14.13 -7.38 10.35
N GLY A 149 12.94 -7.79 10.82
CA GLY A 149 12.78 -8.73 11.94
C GLY A 149 13.04 -10.19 11.55
N CYS A 150 12.28 -11.12 12.11
CA CYS A 150 12.23 -12.52 11.66
C CYS A 150 10.86 -12.78 11.03
N LEU A 151 10.82 -13.58 9.96
CA LEU A 151 9.58 -14.00 9.31
C LEU A 151 9.34 -15.48 9.64
N ASN A 152 8.31 -15.77 10.42
CA ASN A 152 7.84 -17.13 10.63
C ASN A 152 6.93 -17.54 9.46
N VAL A 153 7.25 -18.65 8.81
CA VAL A 153 6.42 -19.26 7.78
C VAL A 153 5.87 -20.57 8.33
N LYS A 154 4.56 -20.65 8.55
CA LYS A 154 3.89 -21.82 9.11
C LYS A 154 2.88 -22.39 8.13
N ALA A 155 3.14 -23.59 7.62
CA ALA A 155 2.21 -24.36 6.81
C ALA A 155 1.57 -25.47 7.65
N THR A 156 0.25 -25.64 7.56
CA THR A 156 -0.55 -26.58 8.35
C THR A 156 -1.43 -27.38 7.41
N PHE A 157 -1.06 -28.63 7.15
CA PHE A 157 -1.81 -29.54 6.29
C PHE A 157 -2.74 -30.42 7.11
N TYR A 158 -3.97 -30.62 6.60
CA TYR A 158 -5.01 -31.46 7.19
C TYR A 158 -5.32 -31.15 8.67
N GLY A 159 -5.00 -29.94 9.15
CA GLY A 159 -5.13 -29.55 10.55
C GLY A 159 -4.22 -30.29 11.54
N ALA A 160 -3.42 -31.28 11.11
CA ALA A 160 -2.62 -32.14 11.97
C ALA A 160 -1.11 -32.02 11.71
N TYR A 161 -0.72 -31.70 10.47
CA TYR A 161 0.69 -31.65 10.07
C TYR A 161 1.14 -30.20 9.93
N THR A 162 1.80 -29.67 10.95
CA THR A 162 2.28 -28.29 10.96
C THR A 162 3.79 -28.24 10.78
N VAL A 163 4.25 -27.46 9.82
CA VAL A 163 5.66 -27.15 9.57
C VAL A 163 5.82 -25.65 9.70
N SER A 164 6.62 -25.20 10.66
CA SER A 164 6.95 -23.78 10.85
C SER A 164 8.44 -23.55 10.69
N TYR A 165 8.82 -22.51 9.96
CA TYR A 165 10.20 -22.13 9.70
C TYR A 165 10.43 -20.64 9.94
N ASP A 166 11.39 -20.30 10.80
CA ASP A 166 11.77 -18.91 11.08
C ASP A 166 12.90 -18.46 10.14
N LEU A 167 12.54 -17.65 9.15
CA LEU A 167 13.51 -16.89 8.36
C LEU A 167 14.03 -15.75 9.22
N ARG A 168 15.21 -15.97 9.79
CA ARG A 168 15.95 -14.96 10.54
C ARG A 168 16.61 -13.98 9.58
N CYS A 169 15.95 -12.85 9.33
CA CYS A 169 16.37 -11.85 8.34
C CYS A 169 17.49 -10.92 8.84
N TYR A 170 18.32 -11.32 9.80
CA TYR A 170 19.46 -10.53 10.29
C TYR A 170 20.43 -10.12 9.17
N ALA A 171 20.54 -10.93 8.12
CA ALA A 171 21.34 -10.63 6.93
C ALA A 171 20.55 -9.90 5.82
N ALA A 172 19.22 -9.78 5.92
CA ALA A 172 18.39 -9.23 4.85
C ALA A 172 18.72 -7.76 4.56
N LYS A 173 19.13 -6.98 5.56
CA LYS A 173 19.64 -5.61 5.35
C LYS A 173 20.90 -5.60 4.47
N LYS A 174 21.82 -6.54 4.70
CA LYS A 174 23.05 -6.68 3.90
C LYS A 174 22.72 -7.15 2.49
N MET A 175 21.84 -8.15 2.36
CA MET A 175 21.39 -8.66 1.07
C MET A 175 20.64 -7.61 0.26
N LEU A 176 19.74 -6.86 0.88
CA LEU A 176 19.01 -5.76 0.22
C LEU A 176 19.97 -4.65 -0.23
N LYS A 177 20.93 -4.27 0.64
CA LYS A 177 21.93 -3.27 0.28
C LYS A 177 22.79 -3.71 -0.91
N GLU A 178 23.24 -4.96 -0.92
CA GLU A 178 24.00 -5.50 -2.05
C GLU A 178 23.14 -5.63 -3.30
N ALA A 179 21.89 -6.09 -3.19
CA ALA A 179 20.96 -6.15 -4.33
C ALA A 179 20.75 -4.78 -4.97
N LEU A 180 20.48 -3.73 -4.17
CA LEU A 180 20.40 -2.35 -4.67
C LEU A 180 21.70 -1.91 -5.36
N ARG A 181 22.86 -2.28 -4.79
CA ARG A 181 24.17 -1.95 -5.37
C ARG A 181 24.36 -2.60 -6.73
N TRP A 182 23.99 -3.88 -6.86
CA TRP A 182 24.01 -4.61 -8.13
C TRP A 182 23.05 -4.02 -9.15
N THR A 183 21.84 -3.61 -8.74
CA THR A 183 20.88 -2.95 -9.64
C THR A 183 21.43 -1.64 -10.20
N ILE A 184 22.05 -0.81 -9.35
CA ILE A 184 22.65 0.45 -9.81
C ILE A 184 23.78 0.17 -10.81
N PHE A 185 24.66 -0.79 -10.50
CA PHE A 185 25.75 -1.16 -11.39
C PHE A 185 25.25 -1.74 -12.73
N SER A 186 24.23 -2.59 -12.71
CA SER A 186 23.62 -3.13 -13.93
C SER A 186 22.97 -2.02 -14.75
N MET A 187 22.29 -1.06 -14.10
CA MET A 187 21.66 0.05 -14.80
C MET A 187 22.68 0.96 -15.47
N GLN A 188 23.82 1.24 -14.81
CA GLN A 188 24.93 1.96 -15.41
C GLN A 188 25.55 1.19 -16.59
N ALA A 189 25.82 -0.10 -16.43
CA ALA A 189 26.38 -0.93 -17.49
C ALA A 189 25.45 -0.99 -18.71
N THR A 190 24.15 -1.25 -18.49
CA THR A 190 23.13 -1.24 -19.54
C THR A 190 23.04 0.14 -20.20
N GLY A 191 23.08 1.22 -19.43
CA GLY A 191 23.09 2.58 -19.97
C GLY A 191 24.29 2.85 -20.88
N HIS A 192 25.50 2.45 -20.47
CA HIS A 192 26.71 2.58 -21.29
C HIS A 192 26.66 1.72 -22.56
N ILE A 193 26.14 0.49 -22.48
CA ILE A 193 25.99 -0.38 -23.65
C ILE A 193 24.97 0.21 -24.62
N LEU A 194 23.82 0.67 -24.13
CA LEU A 194 22.78 1.26 -24.97
C LEU A 194 23.27 2.53 -25.66
N LEU A 195 23.87 3.48 -24.93
CA LEU A 195 24.40 4.71 -25.51
C LEU A 195 25.57 4.44 -26.49
N GLY A 196 26.46 3.52 -26.15
CA GLY A 196 27.56 3.11 -27.02
C GLY A 196 27.05 2.46 -28.31
N SER A 197 26.06 1.57 -28.19
CA SER A 197 25.42 0.94 -29.35
C SER A 197 24.65 1.94 -30.22
N SER A 198 23.96 2.92 -29.61
CA SER A 198 23.26 3.99 -30.34
C SER A 198 24.23 4.83 -31.17
N CYS A 199 25.34 5.29 -30.57
CA CYS A 199 26.35 6.08 -31.27
C CYS A 199 27.04 5.28 -32.39
N TYR A 200 27.27 3.98 -32.18
CA TYR A 200 27.82 3.10 -33.21
C TYR A 200 26.88 2.94 -34.41
N ILE A 201 25.58 2.75 -34.15
CA ILE A 201 24.57 2.63 -35.20
C ILE A 201 24.43 3.96 -35.96
N GLU A 202 24.45 5.11 -35.28
CA GLU A 202 24.44 6.43 -35.92
C GLU A 202 25.62 6.62 -36.87
N GLN A 203 26.83 6.21 -36.48
CA GLN A 203 28.00 6.29 -37.36
C GLN A 203 27.86 5.41 -38.59
N LEU A 204 27.35 4.19 -38.44
CA LEU A 204 27.10 3.29 -39.57
C LEU A 204 26.06 3.86 -40.54
N LEU A 205 24.97 4.41 -40.02
CA LEU A 205 23.93 5.04 -40.83
C LEU A 205 24.45 6.28 -41.56
N GLU A 206 25.26 7.11 -40.92
CA GLU A 206 25.89 8.26 -41.57
C GLU A 206 26.86 7.87 -42.69
N GLU A 207 27.61 6.77 -42.54
CA GLU A 207 28.49 6.26 -43.58
C GLU A 207 27.70 5.72 -44.78
N GLU A 208 26.62 4.97 -44.53
CA GLU A 208 25.73 4.45 -45.58
C GLU A 208 25.07 5.60 -46.36
N GLU A 209 24.52 6.61 -45.67
CA GLU A 209 23.91 7.79 -46.29
C GLU A 209 24.92 8.61 -47.11
N ARG A 210 26.16 8.77 -46.63
CA ARG A 210 27.22 9.46 -47.38
C ARG A 210 27.65 8.69 -48.62
N ALA A 211 27.73 7.35 -48.55
CA ALA A 211 28.04 6.51 -49.70
C ALA A 211 26.94 6.61 -50.76
N GLU A 212 25.67 6.62 -50.34
CA GLU A 212 24.52 6.73 -51.24
C GLU A 212 24.45 8.11 -51.92
N LYS A 213 24.65 9.21 -51.16
CA LYS A 213 24.75 10.58 -51.71
C LYS A 213 25.91 10.73 -52.70
N ARG A 214 27.05 10.08 -52.45
CA ARG A 214 28.21 10.06 -53.35
C ARG A 214 27.99 9.23 -54.60
N LEU A 215 27.05 8.29 -54.62
CA LEU A 215 26.68 7.55 -55.82
C LEU A 215 25.59 8.29 -56.62
N ALA A 216 24.71 9.04 -55.94
CA ALA A 216 23.71 9.88 -56.57
C ALA A 216 24.32 11.08 -57.32
N LEU A 217 25.30 11.78 -56.74
CA LEU A 217 25.96 12.97 -57.35
C LEU A 217 26.64 12.69 -58.72
N PRO A 218 27.43 11.61 -58.91
CA PRO A 218 28.02 11.23 -60.20
C PRO A 218 27.01 10.76 -61.23
N GLN A 219 25.82 10.34 -60.81
CA GLN A 219 24.73 9.93 -61.68
C GLN A 219 24.00 11.17 -62.20
N GLU A 220 23.68 12.11 -61.30
CA GLU A 220 23.04 13.37 -61.64
C GLU A 220 23.93 14.27 -62.52
N SER A 221 25.25 14.33 -62.26
CA SER A 221 26.19 15.09 -63.09
C SER A 221 26.33 14.50 -64.50
N ARG A 222 26.36 13.16 -64.63
CA ARG A 222 26.35 12.47 -65.92
C ARG A 222 25.05 12.72 -66.68
N ILE A 223 23.91 12.70 -66.00
CA ILE A 223 22.60 12.99 -66.61
C ILE A 223 22.56 14.43 -67.12
N ARG A 224 22.98 15.42 -66.33
CA ARG A 224 23.04 16.83 -66.77
C ARG A 224 23.99 17.03 -67.95
N GLN A 225 25.13 16.35 -67.97
CA GLN A 225 26.10 16.44 -69.07
C GLN A 225 25.57 15.81 -70.38
N LEU A 226 24.82 14.71 -70.29
CA LEU A 226 24.16 14.13 -71.46
C LEU A 226 23.02 15.02 -71.97
N GLN A 227 22.24 15.63 -71.07
CA GLN A 227 21.20 16.59 -71.43
C GLN A 227 21.79 17.83 -72.13
N SER A 228 22.92 18.36 -71.66
CA SER A 228 23.57 19.51 -72.32
C SER A 228 24.13 19.17 -73.70
N MET A 229 24.67 17.97 -73.89
CA MET A 229 25.12 17.49 -75.20
C MET A 229 23.96 17.27 -76.18
N LEU A 230 22.80 16.81 -75.70
CA LEU A 230 21.59 16.65 -76.52
C LEU A 230 20.98 18.01 -76.90
N LEU A 231 20.94 18.97 -75.97
CA LEU A 231 20.43 20.32 -76.23
C LEU A 231 21.34 21.12 -77.17
N GLY A 232 22.67 21.00 -77.02
CA GLY A 232 23.65 21.66 -77.89
C GLY A 232 23.71 21.11 -79.32
N LYS A 233 23.17 19.91 -79.56
CA LYS A 233 23.09 19.29 -80.89
C LYS A 233 21.84 19.66 -81.68
N SER A 234 20.84 20.28 -81.05
CA SER A 234 19.59 20.69 -81.71
C SER A 234 19.66 22.08 -82.36
N SER A 235 20.86 22.68 -82.51
CA SER A 235 21.02 24.04 -83.02
C SER A 235 21.70 24.14 -84.40
N TYR A 236 21.83 23.03 -85.12
CA TYR A 236 22.32 23.01 -86.50
C TYR A 236 21.39 22.17 -87.38
N CYS A 237 20.28 22.78 -87.79
CA CYS A 237 19.56 22.49 -89.02
C CYS A 237 19.11 23.84 -89.57
#